data_AF-A0A3E1P5U5-F1
#
_entry.id   AF-A0A3E1P5U5-F1
#
_cell.length_a   1.000
_cell.length_b   1.000
_cell.length_c   1.000
_cell.angle_alpha   90.00
_cell.angle_beta   90.00
_cell.angle_gamma   90.00
#
_symmetry.space_group_name_H-M   'P 1'
#
loop_
_entity.id
_entity.type
_entity.pdbx_description
1 polymer ?
#
loop_
_entity_poly.entity_id
_entity_poly.type
_entity_poly.pdbx_seq_one_letter_code
_entity_poly.pdbx_strand_id
1 'polypeptide(L)'
;MNRPFADMPYGYPPAFCYPLTEICMYILFLLCLYHAWKQGISKLAYLLGGFGFGLLLEYINVRANAGYRYGHFLLMIRDIPVGIGAGWGIIMYTSRLITESMHMRSWPAAAMEALLALSIDWSMDVVAYRLHMWHWNWETIINPSVALSAQYFGVPWGNFYGWLCVVFFYSLFSRYLEKTRIWKAAIPILAILISQVALYVTLFPISFFLKNHFNILSADKLVFTLLFFAILTAIEIYKMKRHPLNLPFITWLVPAWFHLYFFCWLFIGGFAQENILMTILSVLSLLVGTLIHWLLILNTKSRT
;
A
#
# COMPACT_ATOMS: atom_id res chain seq x y z
N MET A 1 -17.95 3.09 -24.65
CA MET A 1 -17.08 3.01 -23.46
C MET A 1 -17.67 3.93 -22.41
N ASN A 2 -18.16 3.38 -21.30
CA ASN A 2 -18.54 4.20 -20.15
C ASN A 2 -17.26 4.85 -19.64
N ARG A 3 -17.20 6.18 -19.71
CA ARG A 3 -16.06 6.93 -19.22
C ARG A 3 -16.19 7.04 -17.70
N PRO A 4 -15.27 6.47 -16.90
CA PRO A 4 -15.37 6.58 -15.44
C PRO A 4 -15.30 8.05 -15.02
N PHE A 5 -16.11 8.49 -14.06
CA PHE A 5 -15.98 9.80 -13.41
C PHE A 5 -15.96 11.01 -14.38
N ALA A 6 -17.10 11.27 -15.01
CA ALA A 6 -17.27 12.45 -15.86
C ALA A 6 -16.92 13.75 -15.12
N ASP A 7 -16.50 14.75 -15.92
CA ASP A 7 -16.32 16.15 -15.50
C ASP A 7 -15.18 16.44 -14.52
N MET A 8 -14.24 15.50 -14.29
CA MET A 8 -12.95 15.88 -13.69
C MET A 8 -12.25 16.97 -14.52
N PRO A 9 -11.56 17.93 -13.87
CA PRO A 9 -10.86 19.02 -14.56
C PRO A 9 -9.69 18.52 -15.41
N TYR A 10 -9.35 17.23 -15.31
CA TYR A 10 -8.36 16.57 -16.14
C TYR A 10 -9.04 15.75 -17.21
N GLY A 11 -8.53 15.86 -18.44
CA GLY A 11 -8.90 14.96 -19.51
C GLY A 11 -8.67 13.50 -19.12
N TYR A 12 -9.40 12.60 -19.77
CA TYR A 12 -9.20 11.18 -19.60
C TYR A 12 -7.74 10.80 -19.88
N PRO A 13 -7.14 9.92 -19.06
CA PRO A 13 -5.82 9.42 -19.38
C PRO A 13 -5.88 8.67 -20.72
N PRO A 14 -4.75 8.60 -21.44
CA PRO A 14 -4.64 7.78 -22.63
C PRO A 14 -5.13 6.35 -22.38
N ALA A 15 -5.79 5.74 -23.37
CA ALA A 15 -6.46 4.45 -23.22
C ALA A 15 -5.54 3.29 -22.76
N PHE A 16 -4.22 3.42 -22.94
CA PHE A 16 -3.25 2.44 -22.47
C PHE A 16 -2.91 2.55 -20.98
N CYS A 17 -3.28 3.64 -20.29
CA CYS A 17 -2.90 3.92 -18.92
C CYS A 17 -3.33 2.80 -17.94
N TYR A 18 -4.59 2.37 -18.00
CA TYR A 18 -5.11 1.31 -17.12
C TYR A 18 -4.55 -0.06 -17.50
N PRO A 19 -4.60 -0.48 -18.79
CA PRO A 19 -3.98 -1.72 -19.23
C PRO A 19 -2.50 -1.84 -18.86
N LEU A 20 -1.73 -0.76 -19.03
CA LEU A 20 -0.30 -0.76 -18.73
C LEU A 20 -0.06 -1.01 -17.24
N THR A 21 -0.78 -0.31 -16.36
CA THR A 21 -0.61 -0.53 -14.91
C THR A 21 -1.02 -1.94 -14.49
N GLU A 22 -2.15 -2.45 -14.99
CA GLU A 22 -2.59 -3.80 -14.67
C GLU A 22 -1.66 -4.90 -15.17
N ILE A 23 -1.25 -4.83 -16.43
CA ILE A 23 -0.36 -5.83 -17.02
C ILE A 23 0.97 -5.84 -16.27
N CYS A 24 1.53 -4.67 -15.93
CA CYS A 24 2.74 -4.59 -15.12
C CYS A 24 2.52 -5.16 -13.71
N MET A 25 1.41 -4.85 -13.05
CA MET A 25 1.08 -5.44 -11.74
C MET A 25 0.97 -6.97 -11.81
N TYR A 26 0.36 -7.52 -12.86
CA TYR A 26 0.29 -8.98 -13.05
C TYR A 26 1.66 -9.60 -13.35
N ILE A 27 2.50 -8.96 -14.17
CA ILE A 27 3.88 -9.42 -14.41
C ILE A 27 4.67 -9.44 -13.09
N LEU A 28 4.61 -8.36 -12.31
CA LEU A 28 5.26 -8.29 -11.00
C LEU A 28 4.71 -9.35 -10.04
N PHE A 29 3.41 -9.58 -10.06
CA PHE A 29 2.78 -10.64 -9.27
C PHE A 29 3.29 -12.03 -9.66
N LEU A 30 3.41 -12.32 -10.96
CA LEU A 30 3.97 -13.58 -11.44
C LEU A 30 5.45 -13.74 -11.07
N LEU A 31 6.25 -12.68 -11.11
CA LEU A 31 7.65 -12.69 -10.66
C LEU A 31 7.74 -12.97 -9.14
N CYS A 32 6.91 -12.30 -8.35
CA CYS A 32 6.79 -12.55 -6.91
C CYS A 32 6.31 -13.98 -6.62
N LEU A 33 5.35 -14.49 -7.41
CA LEU A 33 4.81 -15.84 -7.28
C LEU A 33 5.87 -16.89 -7.59
N TYR A 34 6.62 -16.71 -8.67
CA TYR A 34 7.75 -17.57 -9.02
C TYR A 34 8.81 -17.58 -7.92
N HIS A 35 9.20 -16.39 -7.42
CA HIS A 35 10.13 -16.29 -6.30
C HIS A 35 9.59 -16.97 -5.04
N ALA A 36 8.34 -16.70 -4.65
CA ALA A 36 7.70 -17.28 -3.47
C ALA A 36 7.61 -18.80 -3.55
N TRP A 37 7.27 -19.35 -4.73
CA TRP A 37 7.24 -20.78 -4.97
C TRP A 37 8.62 -21.42 -4.77
N LYS A 38 9.69 -20.80 -5.28
CA LYS A 38 11.07 -21.27 -5.10
C LYS A 38 11.53 -21.22 -3.63
N GLN A 39 11.02 -20.27 -2.85
CA GLN A 39 11.33 -20.16 -1.41
C GLN A 39 10.47 -21.07 -0.52
N GLY A 40 9.43 -21.69 -1.07
CA GLY A 40 8.61 -22.70 -0.41
C GLY A 40 7.22 -22.23 0.02
N ILE A 41 6.42 -23.19 0.47
CA ILE A 41 4.96 -23.05 0.65
C ILE A 41 4.54 -21.91 1.58
N SER A 42 5.35 -21.57 2.60
CA SER A 42 5.04 -20.49 3.53
C SER A 42 5.09 -19.11 2.85
N LYS A 43 6.10 -18.87 1.98
CA LYS A 43 6.19 -17.61 1.22
C LYS A 43 5.06 -17.51 0.20
N LEU A 44 4.77 -18.62 -0.48
CA LEU A 44 3.67 -18.70 -1.42
C LEU A 44 2.32 -18.42 -0.74
N ALA A 45 2.07 -19.02 0.41
CA ALA A 45 0.87 -18.80 1.20
C ALA A 45 0.73 -17.34 1.66
N TYR A 46 1.81 -16.69 2.09
CA TYR A 46 1.77 -15.27 2.47
C TYR A 46 1.46 -14.36 1.28
N LEU A 47 2.07 -14.59 0.11
CA LEU A 47 1.77 -13.80 -1.09
C LEU A 47 0.31 -13.96 -1.54
N LEU A 48 -0.16 -15.21 -1.65
CA LEU A 48 -1.54 -15.51 -2.06
C LEU A 48 -2.56 -15.06 -1.02
N GLY A 49 -2.22 -15.16 0.27
CA GLY A 49 -3.03 -14.64 1.35
C GLY A 49 -3.11 -13.12 1.32
N GLY A 50 -2.01 -12.42 1.01
CA GLY A 50 -2.01 -10.96 0.83
C GLY A 50 -2.84 -10.52 -0.36
N PHE A 51 -2.78 -11.26 -1.47
CA PHE A 51 -3.67 -11.08 -2.62
C PHE A 51 -5.15 -11.23 -2.25
N GLY A 52 -5.51 -12.33 -1.60
CA GLY A 52 -6.88 -12.58 -1.15
C GLY A 52 -7.35 -11.57 -0.11
N PHE A 53 -6.48 -11.18 0.82
CA PHE A 53 -6.77 -10.14 1.81
C PHE A 53 -7.07 -8.80 1.15
N GLY A 54 -6.23 -8.38 0.19
CA GLY A 54 -6.43 -7.15 -0.56
C GLY A 54 -7.77 -7.12 -1.30
N LEU A 55 -8.13 -8.19 -2.01
CA LEU A 55 -9.43 -8.26 -2.70
C LEU A 55 -10.62 -8.19 -1.73
N LEU A 56 -10.55 -8.91 -0.60
CA LEU A 56 -11.61 -8.90 0.41
C LEU A 56 -11.74 -7.51 1.05
N LEU A 57 -10.61 -6.90 1.40
CA LEU A 57 -10.54 -5.55 1.95
C LEU A 57 -11.22 -4.54 1.02
N GLU A 58 -10.82 -4.53 -0.25
CA GLU A 58 -11.37 -3.58 -1.22
C GLU A 58 -12.86 -3.80 -1.45
N TYR A 59 -13.29 -5.07 -1.51
CA TYR A 59 -14.71 -5.39 -1.58
C TYR A 59 -15.49 -4.81 -0.40
N ILE A 60 -14.98 -4.96 0.82
CA ILE A 60 -15.61 -4.41 2.03
C ILE A 60 -15.61 -2.88 1.99
N ASN A 61 -14.50 -2.23 1.63
CA ASN A 61 -14.39 -0.77 1.58
C ASN A 61 -15.37 -0.15 0.58
N VAL A 62 -15.44 -0.70 -0.64
CA VAL A 62 -16.37 -0.23 -1.68
C VAL A 62 -17.82 -0.48 -1.27
N ARG A 63 -18.15 -1.66 -0.72
CA ARG A 63 -19.53 -2.03 -0.35
C ARG A 63 -20.04 -1.35 0.92
N ALA A 64 -19.17 -1.07 1.89
CA ALA A 64 -19.51 -0.30 3.09
C ALA A 64 -19.74 1.19 2.80
N ASN A 65 -19.68 1.60 1.53
CA ASN A 65 -19.90 2.96 1.05
C ASN A 65 -18.96 3.98 1.70
N ALA A 66 -17.70 3.59 1.94
CA ALA A 66 -16.67 4.44 2.54
C ALA A 66 -16.17 5.56 1.60
N GLY A 67 -16.96 5.95 0.58
CA GLY A 67 -16.65 6.96 -0.42
C GLY A 67 -15.83 6.47 -1.61
N TYR A 68 -15.20 5.29 -1.51
CA TYR A 68 -14.22 4.84 -2.48
C TYR A 68 -14.82 4.08 -3.67
N ARG A 69 -14.46 4.47 -4.90
CA ARG A 69 -14.88 3.82 -6.16
C ARG A 69 -13.73 3.71 -7.14
N TYR A 70 -13.67 2.59 -7.85
CA TYR A 70 -12.70 2.33 -8.92
C TYR A 70 -13.24 2.72 -10.29
N GLY A 71 -12.34 3.14 -11.17
CA GLY A 71 -12.59 3.19 -12.61
C GLY A 71 -12.69 1.80 -13.22
N HIS A 72 -12.77 1.72 -14.54
CA HIS A 72 -12.93 0.45 -15.26
C HIS A 72 -11.58 -0.13 -15.71
N PHE A 73 -11.09 -1.11 -14.96
CA PHE A 73 -9.90 -1.89 -15.25
C PHE A 73 -10.23 -3.11 -16.15
N LEU A 74 -9.21 -3.72 -16.76
CA LEU A 74 -9.31 -4.87 -17.66
C LEU A 74 -9.96 -6.08 -16.98
N LEU A 75 -9.52 -6.41 -15.75
CA LEU A 75 -10.06 -7.54 -15.01
C LEU A 75 -10.63 -7.08 -13.67
N MET A 76 -11.95 -7.23 -13.55
CA MET A 76 -12.73 -6.79 -12.39
C MET A 76 -13.52 -7.96 -11.81
N ILE A 77 -13.57 -8.09 -10.48
CA ILE A 77 -14.54 -8.91 -9.76
C ILE A 77 -15.59 -7.96 -9.21
N ARG A 78 -16.75 -7.91 -9.87
CA ARG A 78 -17.77 -6.86 -9.64
C ARG A 78 -17.12 -5.48 -9.86
N ASP A 79 -17.01 -4.67 -8.81
CA ASP A 79 -16.48 -3.31 -8.85
C ASP A 79 -15.00 -3.24 -8.40
N ILE A 80 -14.37 -4.39 -8.13
CA ILE A 80 -13.01 -4.46 -7.57
C ILE A 80 -12.02 -4.93 -8.63
N PRO A 81 -10.99 -4.14 -8.98
CA PRO A 81 -9.98 -4.57 -9.94
C PRO A 81 -9.11 -5.68 -9.35
N VAL A 82 -8.92 -6.76 -10.09
CA VAL A 82 -8.05 -7.88 -9.67
C VAL A 82 -6.58 -7.43 -9.56
N GLY A 83 -6.18 -6.47 -10.38
CA GLY A 83 -4.87 -5.85 -10.35
C GLY A 83 -4.54 -5.19 -9.00
N ILE A 84 -5.55 -4.64 -8.30
CA ILE A 84 -5.33 -4.05 -6.98
C ILE A 84 -5.06 -5.13 -5.93
N GLY A 85 -5.78 -6.26 -5.98
CA GLY A 85 -5.44 -7.42 -5.16
C GLY A 85 -4.00 -7.89 -5.41
N ALA A 86 -3.57 -7.93 -6.67
CA ALA A 86 -2.19 -8.26 -7.03
C ALA A 86 -1.19 -7.23 -6.45
N GLY A 87 -1.51 -5.94 -6.54
CA GLY A 87 -0.76 -4.84 -5.93
C GLY A 87 -0.57 -5.01 -4.42
N TRP A 88 -1.65 -5.24 -3.68
CA TRP A 88 -1.61 -5.54 -2.24
C TRP A 88 -0.69 -6.72 -1.93
N GLY A 89 -0.86 -7.83 -2.67
CA GLY A 89 -0.04 -9.03 -2.50
C GLY A 89 1.45 -8.77 -2.71
N ILE A 90 1.85 -8.12 -3.81
CA ILE A 90 3.27 -7.87 -4.10
C ILE A 90 3.88 -6.86 -3.12
N ILE A 91 3.17 -5.80 -2.74
CA ILE A 91 3.68 -4.77 -1.82
C ILE A 91 3.94 -5.40 -0.45
N MET A 92 2.98 -6.13 0.10
CA MET A 92 3.15 -6.82 1.39
C MET A 92 4.28 -7.86 1.30
N TYR A 93 4.33 -8.64 0.22
CA TYR A 93 5.35 -9.66 0.02
C TYR A 93 6.76 -9.09 -0.06
N THR A 94 7.00 -8.05 -0.87
CA THR A 94 8.34 -7.47 -1.01
C THR A 94 8.79 -6.73 0.23
N SER A 95 7.89 -6.03 0.91
CA SER A 95 8.20 -5.40 2.20
C SER A 95 8.61 -6.44 3.25
N ARG A 96 7.91 -7.58 3.28
CA ARG A 96 8.24 -8.70 4.18
C ARG A 96 9.60 -9.33 3.90
N LEU A 97 9.98 -9.47 2.63
CA LEU A 97 11.31 -9.96 2.27
C LEU A 97 12.43 -9.07 2.85
N ILE A 98 12.21 -7.75 2.86
CA ILE A 98 13.16 -6.78 3.45
C ILE A 98 13.33 -7.05 4.95
N THR A 99 12.24 -7.05 5.71
CA THR A 99 12.31 -7.18 7.17
C THR A 99 12.74 -8.57 7.64
N GLU A 100 12.49 -9.62 6.85
CA GLU A 100 13.02 -10.96 7.11
C GLU A 100 14.51 -11.07 6.84
N SER A 101 15.02 -10.43 5.77
CA SER A 101 16.46 -10.38 5.51
C SER A 101 17.23 -9.62 6.60
N MET A 102 16.56 -8.65 7.24
CA MET A 102 17.07 -7.90 8.38
C MET A 102 16.91 -8.66 9.71
N HIS A 103 16.24 -9.82 9.71
CA HIS A 103 15.93 -10.60 10.91
C HIS A 103 15.17 -9.81 11.99
N MET A 104 14.27 -8.92 11.59
CA MET A 104 13.52 -8.08 12.52
C MET A 104 12.53 -8.87 13.38
N ARG A 105 12.35 -8.44 14.63
CA ARG A 105 11.28 -8.96 15.50
C ARG A 105 9.90 -8.60 14.94
N SER A 106 8.91 -9.45 15.23
CA SER A 106 7.60 -9.42 14.56
C SER A 106 6.88 -8.07 14.57
N TRP A 107 6.90 -7.34 15.69
CA TRP A 107 6.25 -6.03 15.81
C TRP A 107 6.98 -4.93 15.00
N PRO A 108 8.29 -4.68 15.22
CA PRO A 108 9.05 -3.77 14.36
C PRO A 108 9.03 -4.14 12.87
N ALA A 109 9.04 -5.43 12.54
CA ALA A 109 8.96 -5.90 11.15
C ALA A 109 7.64 -5.46 10.49
N ALA A 110 6.50 -5.76 11.13
CA ALA A 110 5.19 -5.36 10.62
C ALA A 110 5.04 -3.84 10.52
N ALA A 111 5.61 -3.09 11.49
CA ALA A 111 5.64 -1.63 11.45
C ALA A 111 6.45 -1.08 10.28
N MET A 112 7.66 -1.61 10.05
CA MET A 112 8.49 -1.22 8.91
C MET A 112 7.82 -1.57 7.57
N GLU A 113 7.18 -2.73 7.47
CA GLU A 113 6.44 -3.13 6.26
C GLU A 113 5.28 -2.18 5.95
N ALA A 114 4.55 -1.76 6.99
CA ALA A 114 3.48 -0.78 6.86
C ALA A 114 4.02 0.59 6.39
N LEU A 115 5.18 1.03 6.88
CA LEU A 115 5.83 2.27 6.43
C LEU A 115 6.29 2.19 4.97
N LEU A 116 6.85 1.05 4.55
CA LEU A 116 7.27 0.81 3.15
C LEU A 116 6.08 0.75 2.20
N ALA A 117 4.97 0.14 2.62
CA ALA A 117 3.75 0.14 1.84
C ALA A 117 3.14 1.54 1.74
N LEU A 118 3.10 2.27 2.86
CA LEU A 118 2.59 3.64 2.87
C LEU A 118 3.41 4.56 1.97
N SER A 119 4.73 4.40 1.87
CA SER A 119 5.52 5.27 0.98
C SER A 119 5.06 5.14 -0.48
N ILE A 120 4.69 3.94 -0.91
CA ILE A 120 4.11 3.70 -2.25
C ILE A 120 2.79 4.46 -2.37
N ASP A 121 1.85 4.21 -1.46
CA ASP A 121 0.50 4.81 -1.45
C ASP A 121 0.54 6.34 -1.47
N TRP A 122 1.40 6.92 -0.63
CA TRP A 122 1.61 8.36 -0.47
C TRP A 122 1.94 9.07 -1.79
N SER A 123 2.65 8.40 -2.70
CA SER A 123 2.97 8.94 -4.03
C SER A 123 1.96 8.55 -5.12
N MET A 124 1.27 7.43 -4.92
CA MET A 124 0.41 6.83 -5.92
C MET A 124 -0.98 7.48 -5.96
N ASP A 125 -1.64 7.57 -4.81
CA ASP A 125 -3.09 7.82 -4.74
C ASP A 125 -3.50 9.20 -5.24
N VAL A 126 -2.65 10.21 -5.00
CA VAL A 126 -2.86 11.57 -5.48
C VAL A 126 -2.90 11.63 -7.01
N VAL A 127 -2.02 10.88 -7.67
CA VAL A 127 -1.93 10.83 -9.13
C VAL A 127 -2.99 9.90 -9.70
N ALA A 128 -3.22 8.74 -9.08
CA ALA A 128 -4.23 7.79 -9.49
C ALA A 128 -5.64 8.39 -9.48
N TYR A 129 -5.95 9.24 -8.49
CA TYR A 129 -7.20 10.00 -8.47
C TYR A 129 -7.35 10.86 -9.72
N ARG A 130 -6.30 11.62 -10.08
CA ARG A 130 -6.31 12.49 -11.26
C ARG A 130 -6.30 11.74 -12.59
N LEU A 131 -5.81 10.49 -12.59
CA LEU A 131 -5.91 9.55 -13.70
C LEU A 131 -7.27 8.82 -13.75
N HIS A 132 -8.26 9.26 -12.98
CA HIS A 132 -9.58 8.64 -12.91
C HIS A 132 -9.56 7.19 -12.41
N MET A 133 -8.43 6.67 -11.92
CA MET A 133 -8.28 5.25 -11.59
C MET A 133 -9.15 4.86 -10.39
N TRP A 134 -9.29 5.77 -9.43
CA TRP A 134 -10.22 5.66 -8.31
C TRP A 134 -10.49 7.04 -7.70
N HIS A 135 -11.55 7.17 -6.92
CA HIS A 135 -11.81 8.39 -6.14
C HIS A 135 -12.51 8.09 -4.81
N TRP A 136 -12.52 9.07 -3.90
CA TRP A 136 -13.23 8.96 -2.60
C TRP A 136 -14.51 9.79 -2.50
N ASN A 137 -14.65 10.82 -3.32
CA ASN A 137 -15.71 11.81 -3.11
C ASN A 137 -16.07 12.61 -4.36
N TRP A 138 -15.53 12.24 -5.53
CA TRP A 138 -15.72 12.97 -6.77
C TRP A 138 -17.19 13.12 -7.13
N GLU A 139 -17.93 12.01 -7.11
CA GLU A 139 -19.34 11.96 -7.49
C GLU A 139 -20.29 12.55 -6.43
N THR A 140 -19.82 12.76 -5.20
CA THR A 140 -20.68 13.17 -4.06
C THR A 140 -20.40 14.58 -3.57
N ILE A 141 -19.27 15.20 -3.95
CA ILE A 141 -18.95 16.57 -3.58
C ILE A 141 -19.59 17.57 -4.54
N ILE A 142 -20.32 18.52 -3.97
CA ILE A 142 -21.02 19.61 -4.69
C ILE A 142 -20.03 20.58 -5.34
N ASN A 143 -18.80 20.70 -4.80
CA ASN A 143 -17.75 21.55 -5.34
C ASN A 143 -16.52 20.76 -5.81
N PRO A 144 -16.42 20.43 -7.12
CA PRO A 144 -15.32 19.68 -7.72
C PRO A 144 -13.91 20.22 -7.39
N SER A 145 -13.77 21.54 -7.25
CA SER A 145 -12.49 22.18 -6.90
C SER A 145 -12.01 21.87 -5.47
N VAL A 146 -12.93 21.51 -4.57
CA VAL A 146 -12.60 21.08 -3.20
C VAL A 146 -12.23 19.60 -3.17
N ALA A 147 -12.81 18.77 -4.05
CA ALA A 147 -12.58 17.32 -4.05
C ALA A 147 -11.10 16.95 -4.27
N LEU A 148 -10.40 17.68 -5.13
CA LEU A 148 -8.99 17.42 -5.50
C LEU A 148 -7.96 18.20 -4.67
N SER A 149 -8.43 19.11 -3.82
CA SER A 149 -7.60 19.93 -2.92
C SER A 149 -7.82 19.59 -1.44
N ALA A 150 -8.86 18.84 -1.09
CA ALA A 150 -9.16 18.44 0.27
C ALA A 150 -8.09 17.54 0.88
N GLN A 151 -7.81 17.73 2.17
CA GLN A 151 -6.89 16.89 2.95
C GLN A 151 -5.52 16.76 2.26
N TYR A 152 -5.14 15.56 1.81
CA TYR A 152 -3.89 15.34 1.11
C TYR A 152 -4.13 15.34 -0.40
N PHE A 153 -4.32 16.54 -0.97
CA PHE A 153 -4.50 16.74 -2.42
C PHE A 153 -5.63 15.86 -3.02
N GLY A 154 -6.73 15.75 -2.28
CA GLY A 154 -7.93 14.99 -2.61
C GLY A 154 -8.00 13.61 -1.96
N VAL A 155 -6.90 13.10 -1.39
CA VAL A 155 -6.86 11.82 -0.70
C VAL A 155 -7.21 12.01 0.79
N PRO A 156 -8.20 11.28 1.34
CA PRO A 156 -8.52 11.38 2.76
C PRO A 156 -7.38 10.85 3.65
N TRP A 157 -7.07 11.53 4.76
CA TRP A 157 -6.12 11.06 5.77
C TRP A 157 -6.46 9.67 6.33
N GLY A 158 -7.75 9.32 6.31
CA GLY A 158 -8.23 7.99 6.68
C GLY A 158 -7.70 6.87 5.78
N ASN A 159 -7.40 7.15 4.51
CA ASN A 159 -6.80 6.18 3.58
C ASN A 159 -5.41 5.76 4.04
N PHE A 160 -4.51 6.74 4.25
CA PHE A 160 -3.14 6.47 4.73
C PHE A 160 -3.12 5.77 6.08
N TYR A 161 -4.00 6.17 7.00
CA TYR A 161 -4.15 5.45 8.27
C TYR A 161 -4.61 4.00 8.05
N GLY A 162 -5.57 3.79 7.15
CA GLY A 162 -6.02 2.47 6.71
C GLY A 162 -4.88 1.61 6.18
N TRP A 163 -4.07 2.13 5.26
CA TRP A 163 -2.90 1.46 4.69
C TRP A 163 -1.92 0.98 5.76
N LEU A 164 -1.60 1.83 6.75
CA LEU A 164 -0.76 1.43 7.88
C LEU A 164 -1.37 0.24 8.63
N CYS A 165 -2.66 0.30 8.97
CA CYS A 165 -3.35 -0.76 9.70
C CYS A 165 -3.45 -2.07 8.90
N VAL A 166 -3.79 -2.00 7.61
CA VAL A 166 -3.95 -3.15 6.71
C VAL A 166 -2.67 -3.98 6.68
N VAL A 167 -1.55 -3.36 6.33
CA VAL A 167 -0.27 -4.06 6.17
C VAL A 167 0.26 -4.51 7.52
N PHE A 168 0.14 -3.67 8.55
CA PHE A 168 0.58 -4.02 9.89
C PHE A 168 -0.14 -5.26 10.44
N PHE A 169 -1.47 -5.28 10.41
CA PHE A 169 -2.24 -6.42 10.94
C PHE A 169 -2.02 -7.68 10.13
N TYR A 170 -1.98 -7.60 8.79
CA TYR A 170 -1.73 -8.77 7.95
C TYR A 170 -0.34 -9.37 8.21
N SER A 171 0.69 -8.54 8.24
CA SER A 171 2.05 -8.98 8.53
C SER A 171 2.18 -9.58 9.94
N LEU A 172 1.68 -8.87 10.95
CA LEU A 172 1.82 -9.27 12.34
C LEU A 172 1.15 -10.62 12.62
N PHE A 173 -0.13 -10.77 12.23
CA PHE A 173 -0.86 -12.01 12.49
C PHE A 173 -0.33 -13.18 11.66
N SER A 174 0.07 -12.94 10.39
CA SER A 174 0.73 -13.99 9.59
C SER A 174 2.00 -14.51 10.29
N ARG A 175 2.87 -13.62 10.79
CA ARG A 175 4.10 -14.00 11.49
C ARG A 175 3.84 -14.77 12.79
N TYR A 176 2.77 -14.47 13.50
CA TYR A 176 2.40 -15.20 14.71
C TYR A 176 1.81 -16.57 14.38
N LEU A 177 0.90 -16.65 13.41
CA LEU A 177 0.28 -17.91 12.97
C LEU A 177 1.31 -18.88 12.40
N GLU A 178 2.32 -18.40 11.67
CA GLU A 178 3.42 -19.23 11.15
C GLU A 178 4.29 -19.86 12.24
N LYS A 179 4.30 -19.32 13.47
CA LYS A 179 5.00 -19.93 14.61
C LYS A 179 4.18 -21.03 15.30
N THR A 180 2.90 -21.16 14.97
CA THR A 180 2.02 -22.16 15.57
C THR A 180 2.10 -23.49 14.81
N ARG A 181 1.64 -24.58 15.44
CA ARG A 181 1.63 -25.93 14.85
C ARG A 181 0.38 -26.22 14.02
N ILE A 182 -0.34 -25.20 13.58
CA ILE A 182 -1.56 -25.37 12.77
C ILE A 182 -1.20 -25.80 11.34
N TRP A 183 -2.20 -26.28 10.61
CA TRP A 183 -2.05 -26.68 9.22
C TRP A 183 -1.61 -25.48 8.38
N LYS A 184 -0.49 -25.63 7.65
CA LYS A 184 0.13 -24.53 6.88
C LYS A 184 -0.84 -23.89 5.88
N ALA A 185 -1.77 -24.67 5.34
CA ALA A 185 -2.81 -24.19 4.43
C ALA A 185 -3.87 -23.29 5.11
N ALA A 186 -4.09 -23.46 6.42
CA ALA A 186 -5.04 -22.66 7.18
C ALA A 186 -4.47 -21.30 7.60
N ILE A 187 -3.14 -21.15 7.67
CA ILE A 187 -2.45 -19.91 8.05
C ILE A 187 -2.95 -18.69 7.25
N PRO A 188 -2.93 -18.67 5.90
CA PRO A 188 -3.34 -17.49 5.16
C PRO A 188 -4.82 -17.13 5.38
N ILE A 189 -5.69 -18.12 5.51
CA ILE A 189 -7.12 -17.92 5.75
C ILE A 189 -7.33 -17.30 7.14
N LEU A 190 -6.69 -17.86 8.18
CA LEU A 190 -6.78 -17.32 9.53
C LEU A 190 -6.14 -15.94 9.66
N ALA A 191 -5.03 -15.69 8.95
CA ALA A 191 -4.42 -14.37 8.88
C ALA A 191 -5.40 -13.36 8.29
N ILE A 192 -6.01 -13.66 7.14
CA ILE A 192 -7.06 -12.82 6.53
C ILE A 192 -8.17 -12.51 7.53
N LEU A 193 -8.74 -13.54 8.17
CA LEU A 193 -9.88 -13.37 9.08
C LEU A 193 -9.53 -12.52 10.30
N ILE A 194 -8.42 -12.83 10.98
CA ILE A 194 -8.01 -12.11 12.20
C ILE A 194 -7.59 -10.68 11.86
N SER A 195 -6.86 -10.48 10.75
CA SER A 195 -6.51 -9.15 10.26
C SER A 195 -7.73 -8.33 9.89
N GLN A 196 -8.74 -8.92 9.25
CA GLN A 196 -9.98 -8.25 8.89
C GLN A 196 -10.78 -7.83 10.13
N VAL A 197 -10.85 -8.69 11.15
CA VAL A 197 -11.51 -8.36 12.42
C VAL A 197 -10.78 -7.22 13.13
N ALA A 198 -9.46 -7.29 13.25
CA ALA A 198 -8.66 -6.23 13.87
C ALA A 198 -8.83 -4.91 13.11
N LEU A 199 -8.78 -4.95 11.79
CA LEU A 199 -8.97 -3.78 10.93
C LEU A 199 -10.36 -3.18 11.11
N TYR A 200 -11.41 -3.99 11.11
CA TYR A 200 -12.78 -3.52 11.34
C TYR A 200 -12.90 -2.82 12.70
N VAL A 201 -12.42 -3.46 13.77
CA VAL A 201 -12.46 -2.89 15.13
C VAL A 201 -11.71 -1.56 15.19
N THR A 202 -10.54 -1.46 14.57
CA THR A 202 -9.70 -0.25 14.55
C THR A 202 -10.31 0.87 13.72
N LEU A 203 -10.78 0.58 12.51
CA LEU A 203 -11.27 1.60 11.57
C LEU A 203 -12.70 2.08 11.88
N PHE A 204 -13.51 1.28 12.58
CA PHE A 204 -14.90 1.61 12.88
C PHE A 204 -15.13 1.88 14.38
N PRO A 205 -15.33 0.88 15.29
CA PRO A 205 -15.56 1.14 16.71
C PRO A 205 -14.53 2.05 17.39
N ILE A 206 -13.24 1.74 17.27
CA ILE A 206 -12.19 2.52 17.93
C ILE A 206 -12.13 3.93 17.34
N SER A 207 -12.16 4.05 16.03
CA SER A 207 -12.15 5.35 15.35
C SER A 207 -13.36 6.22 15.72
N PHE A 208 -14.55 5.64 15.85
CA PHE A 208 -15.75 6.32 16.31
C PHE A 208 -15.62 6.77 17.76
N PHE A 209 -15.14 5.88 18.64
CA PHE A 209 -14.92 6.18 20.05
C PHE A 209 -13.92 7.33 20.24
N LEU A 210 -12.76 7.26 19.58
CA LEU A 210 -11.71 8.28 19.64
C LEU A 210 -12.19 9.64 19.14
N LYS A 211 -12.96 9.67 18.05
CA LYS A 211 -13.55 10.91 17.53
C LYS A 211 -14.54 11.52 18.52
N ASN A 212 -15.46 10.73 19.06
CA ASN A 212 -16.57 11.27 19.85
C ASN A 212 -16.20 11.61 21.30
N HIS A 213 -15.20 10.94 21.88
CA HIS A 213 -14.81 11.17 23.28
C HIS A 213 -13.57 12.05 23.42
N PHE A 214 -12.68 12.05 22.42
CA PHE A 214 -11.39 12.76 22.50
C PHE A 214 -11.16 13.72 21.33
N ASN A 215 -12.10 13.83 20.39
CA ASN A 215 -11.96 14.63 19.16
C ASN A 215 -10.71 14.27 18.34
N ILE A 216 -10.26 13.02 18.42
CA ILE A 216 -9.10 12.53 17.66
C ILE A 216 -9.56 12.18 16.24
N LEU A 217 -9.05 12.92 15.25
CA LEU A 217 -9.41 12.82 13.85
C LEU A 217 -8.50 11.82 13.10
N SER A 218 -8.81 11.56 11.83
CA SER A 218 -8.01 10.64 11.00
C SER A 218 -6.56 11.11 10.80
N ALA A 219 -6.33 12.42 10.70
CA ALA A 219 -4.99 12.99 10.61
C ALA A 219 -4.18 12.72 11.89
N ASP A 220 -4.79 12.89 13.07
CA ASP A 220 -4.13 12.65 14.36
C ASP A 220 -3.73 11.17 14.51
N LYS A 221 -4.64 10.26 14.15
CA LYS A 221 -4.37 8.81 14.14
C LYS A 221 -3.23 8.45 13.20
N LEU A 222 -3.20 9.05 12.01
CA LEU A 222 -2.14 8.86 11.03
C LEU A 222 -0.79 9.30 11.60
N VAL A 223 -0.69 10.54 12.09
CA VAL A 223 0.55 11.09 12.66
C VAL A 223 1.04 10.25 13.84
N PHE A 224 0.14 9.90 14.77
CA PHE A 224 0.50 9.06 15.92
C PHE A 224 1.04 7.69 15.49
N THR A 225 0.34 7.03 14.57
CA THR A 225 0.74 5.68 14.08
C THR A 225 2.04 5.74 13.30
N LEU A 226 2.23 6.76 12.46
CA LEU A 226 3.47 7.02 11.74
C LEU A 226 4.66 7.16 12.70
N LEU A 227 4.53 8.03 13.70
CA LEU A 227 5.59 8.26 14.69
C LEU A 227 5.86 6.98 15.50
N PHE A 228 4.81 6.30 15.95
CA PHE A 228 4.95 5.05 16.70
C PHE A 228 5.67 3.97 15.89
N PHE A 229 5.28 3.76 14.63
CA PHE A 229 5.92 2.77 13.76
C PHE A 229 7.35 3.16 13.38
N ALA A 230 7.60 4.44 13.12
CA ALA A 230 8.94 4.95 12.83
C ALA A 230 9.88 4.76 14.02
N ILE A 231 9.44 5.10 15.23
CA ILE A 231 10.20 4.92 16.47
C ILE A 231 10.46 3.43 16.71
N LEU A 232 9.43 2.58 16.59
CA LEU A 232 9.57 1.13 16.78
C LEU A 232 10.58 0.52 15.80
N THR A 233 10.53 0.94 14.54
CA THR A 233 11.46 0.53 13.48
C THR A 233 12.87 1.04 13.75
N ALA A 234 13.02 2.32 14.11
CA ALA A 234 14.31 2.93 14.39
C ALA A 234 15.02 2.30 15.60
N ILE A 235 14.28 2.01 16.68
CA ILE A 235 14.81 1.31 17.86
C ILE A 235 15.32 -0.07 17.48
N GLU A 236 14.60 -0.79 16.63
CA GLU A 236 15.02 -2.12 16.19
C GLU A 236 16.28 -2.04 15.32
N ILE A 237 16.32 -1.15 14.32
CA ILE A 237 17.47 -0.94 13.45
C ILE A 237 18.70 -0.51 14.26
N TYR A 238 18.54 0.36 15.25
CA TYR A 238 19.64 0.79 16.13
C TYR A 238 20.22 -0.36 16.96
N LYS A 239 19.38 -1.31 17.39
CA LYS A 239 19.81 -2.50 18.16
C LYS A 239 20.41 -3.59 17.28
N MET A 240 20.19 -3.55 15.97
CA MET A 240 20.64 -4.58 15.06
C MET A 240 22.14 -4.50 14.81
N LYS A 241 22.78 -5.67 14.80
CA LYS A 241 24.11 -5.82 14.20
C LYS A 241 23.96 -5.73 12.69
N ARG A 242 24.87 -5.02 12.02
CA ARG A 242 24.85 -4.95 10.55
C ARG A 242 25.13 -6.34 9.98
N HIS A 243 24.14 -6.88 9.26
CA HIS A 243 24.27 -8.12 8.51
C HIS A 243 24.19 -7.80 7.01
N PRO A 244 24.95 -8.53 6.18
CA PRO A 244 24.80 -8.41 4.74
C PRO A 244 23.39 -8.84 4.37
N LEU A 245 22.65 -7.96 3.70
CA LEU A 245 21.31 -8.27 3.24
C LEU A 245 21.44 -9.05 1.92
N ASN A 246 20.61 -10.08 1.73
CA ASN A 246 20.49 -10.76 0.45
C ASN A 246 19.05 -10.62 -0.02
N LEU A 247 18.82 -9.62 -0.87
CA LEU A 247 17.49 -9.23 -1.34
C LEU A 247 17.33 -9.60 -2.81
N PRO A 248 16.24 -10.30 -3.19
CA PRO A 248 15.96 -10.57 -4.59
C PRO A 248 15.56 -9.29 -5.30
N PHE A 249 15.90 -9.16 -6.59
CA PHE A 249 15.66 -7.95 -7.37
C PHE A 249 14.21 -7.43 -7.33
N ILE A 250 13.22 -8.31 -7.15
CA ILE A 250 11.80 -7.93 -7.00
C ILE A 250 11.55 -6.94 -5.85
N THR A 251 12.35 -6.95 -4.78
CA THR A 251 12.19 -6.00 -3.66
C THR A 251 12.56 -4.58 -4.05
N TRP A 252 13.34 -4.38 -5.11
CA TRP A 252 13.61 -3.08 -5.70
C TRP A 252 12.62 -2.76 -6.82
N LEU A 253 12.35 -3.75 -7.68
CA LEU A 253 11.54 -3.57 -8.88
C LEU A 253 10.10 -3.15 -8.57
N VAL A 254 9.45 -3.77 -7.57
CA VAL A 254 8.06 -3.46 -7.21
C VAL A 254 7.88 -1.99 -6.78
N PRO A 255 8.58 -1.47 -5.75
CA PRO A 255 8.45 -0.07 -5.37
C PRO A 255 8.93 0.88 -6.47
N ALA A 256 9.98 0.52 -7.21
CA ALA A 256 10.45 1.34 -8.35
C ALA A 256 9.35 1.48 -9.41
N TRP A 257 8.64 0.41 -9.74
CA TRP A 257 7.51 0.46 -10.67
C TRP A 257 6.44 1.45 -10.21
N PHE A 258 5.93 1.30 -8.98
CA PHE A 258 4.87 2.18 -8.47
C PHE A 258 5.34 3.64 -8.42
N HIS A 259 6.49 3.91 -7.80
CA HIS A 259 6.99 5.27 -7.68
C HIS A 259 7.24 5.91 -9.05
N LEU A 260 7.93 5.23 -9.96
CA LEU A 260 8.25 5.79 -11.28
C LEU A 260 7.01 5.96 -12.14
N TYR A 261 6.08 5.00 -12.13
CA TYR A 261 4.85 5.08 -12.93
C TYR A 261 4.03 6.32 -12.55
N PHE A 262 3.70 6.47 -11.27
CA PHE A 262 2.89 7.59 -10.81
C PHE A 262 3.67 8.91 -10.82
N PHE A 263 4.98 8.88 -10.56
CA PHE A 263 5.82 10.07 -10.69
C PHE A 263 5.89 10.57 -12.15
N CYS A 264 6.04 9.70 -13.13
CA CYS A 264 6.01 10.09 -14.54
C CYS A 264 4.65 10.70 -14.90
N TRP A 265 3.54 10.10 -14.45
CA TRP A 265 2.20 10.63 -14.71
C TRP A 265 1.92 11.96 -14.02
N LEU A 266 2.54 12.25 -12.87
CA LEU A 266 2.46 13.57 -12.24
C LEU A 266 2.86 14.68 -13.21
N PHE A 267 3.89 14.47 -14.03
CA PHE A 267 4.37 15.44 -15.02
C PHE A 267 3.67 15.32 -16.37
N ILE A 268 3.50 14.10 -16.89
CA ILE A 268 2.87 13.86 -18.19
C ILE A 268 1.40 14.32 -18.18
N GLY A 269 0.69 14.09 -17.08
CA GLY A 269 -0.69 14.52 -16.89
C GLY A 269 -0.84 16.03 -16.58
N GLY A 270 0.27 16.76 -16.42
CA GLY A 270 0.26 18.19 -16.07
C GLY A 270 -0.05 18.47 -14.59
N PHE A 271 -0.25 17.44 -13.77
CA PHE A 271 -0.69 17.56 -12.38
C PHE A 271 0.32 18.30 -11.49
N ALA A 272 1.61 18.23 -11.81
CA ALA A 272 2.68 18.94 -11.11
C ALA A 272 2.47 20.46 -11.04
N GLN A 273 1.67 21.04 -11.95
CA GLN A 273 1.40 22.48 -12.01
C GLN A 273 0.26 22.91 -11.07
N GLU A 274 -0.54 21.97 -10.56
CA GLU A 274 -1.71 22.29 -9.73
C GLU A 274 -1.32 22.78 -8.34
N ASN A 275 -0.27 22.19 -7.75
CA ASN A 275 0.13 22.46 -6.39
C ASN A 275 1.63 22.19 -6.19
N ILE A 276 2.38 23.24 -5.85
CA ILE A 276 3.84 23.15 -5.65
C ILE A 276 4.19 22.18 -4.52
N LEU A 277 3.42 22.18 -3.43
CA LEU A 277 3.67 21.31 -2.28
C LEU A 277 3.47 19.83 -2.65
N MET A 278 2.43 19.52 -3.43
CA MET A 278 2.20 18.17 -3.96
C MET A 278 3.40 17.67 -4.78
N THR A 279 3.92 18.53 -5.65
CA THR A 279 5.10 18.22 -6.48
C THR A 279 6.34 18.00 -5.63
N ILE A 280 6.60 18.88 -4.66
CA ILE A 280 7.73 18.72 -3.72
C ILE A 280 7.61 17.40 -2.96
N LEU A 281 6.43 17.09 -2.40
CA LEU A 281 6.23 15.85 -1.64
C LEU A 281 6.36 14.60 -2.50
N SER A 282 5.94 14.66 -3.77
CA SER A 282 6.11 13.55 -4.72
C SER A 282 7.58 13.30 -5.06
N VAL A 283 8.36 14.38 -5.29
CA VAL A 283 9.81 14.30 -5.48
C VAL A 283 10.49 13.74 -4.24
N LEU A 284 10.15 14.25 -3.04
CA LEU A 284 10.68 13.75 -1.79
C LEU A 284 10.34 12.27 -1.57
N SER A 285 9.12 11.83 -1.89
CA SER A 285 8.73 10.42 -1.78
C SER A 285 9.58 9.53 -2.69
N LEU A 286 9.80 9.92 -3.96
CA LEU A 286 10.68 9.19 -4.87
C LEU A 286 12.14 9.15 -4.37
N LEU A 287 12.67 10.27 -3.87
CA LEU A 287 14.03 10.35 -3.34
C LEU A 287 14.20 9.50 -2.08
N VAL A 288 13.25 9.56 -1.15
CA VAL A 288 13.25 8.74 0.08
C VAL A 288 13.11 7.26 -0.27
N GLY A 289 12.19 6.89 -1.17
CA GLY A 289 12.04 5.53 -1.66
C GLY A 289 13.34 5.01 -2.29
N THR A 290 13.98 5.81 -3.14
CA THR A 290 15.27 5.48 -3.76
C THR A 290 16.37 5.34 -2.71
N LEU A 291 16.46 6.26 -1.75
CA LEU A 291 17.45 6.25 -0.68
C LEU A 291 17.31 5.02 0.20
N ILE A 292 16.09 4.67 0.63
CA ILE A 292 15.83 3.46 1.43
C ILE A 292 16.36 2.24 0.69
N HIS A 293 15.99 2.07 -0.58
CA HIS A 293 16.42 0.91 -1.35
C HIS A 293 17.92 0.92 -1.67
N TRP A 294 18.50 2.10 -1.89
CA TRP A 294 19.94 2.25 -2.08
C TRP A 294 20.73 1.85 -0.84
N LEU A 295 20.28 2.27 0.35
CA LEU A 295 20.89 1.88 1.62
C LEU A 295 20.78 0.37 1.86
N LEU A 296 19.66 -0.25 1.47
CA LEU A 296 19.53 -1.71 1.51
C LEU A 296 20.53 -2.40 0.57
N ILE A 297 20.76 -1.86 -0.63
CA ILE A 297 21.75 -2.38 -1.60
C ILE A 297 23.18 -2.23 -1.10
N LEU A 298 23.57 -1.07 -0.57
CA LEU A 298 24.93 -0.85 -0.06
C LEU A 298 25.27 -1.83 1.08
N ASN A 299 24.29 -2.16 1.91
CA ASN A 299 24.45 -3.16 2.96
C ASN A 299 24.58 -4.60 2.44
N THR A 300 24.28 -4.88 1.17
CA THR A 300 24.50 -6.22 0.55
C THR A 300 25.96 -6.43 0.11
N LYS A 301 26.68 -5.37 -0.28
CA LYS A 301 28.02 -5.43 -0.90
C LYS A 301 29.19 -5.31 0.09
N SER A 302 28.91 -5.16 1.38
CA SER A 302 29.92 -5.04 2.43
C SER A 302 30.48 -6.41 2.81
N ARG A 303 31.56 -6.81 2.11
CA ARG A 303 32.57 -7.88 2.36
C ARG A 303 32.72 -8.85 1.17
N THR A 304 33.51 -8.41 0.19
CA THR A 304 34.48 -9.27 -0.50
C THR A 304 35.86 -8.88 -0.01
#